data_AF-A0AAD9UTV8-F1
#
_entry.id   AF-A0AAD9UTV8-F1
#
_cell.length_a   1.000
_cell.length_b   1.000
_cell.length_c   1.000
_cell.angle_alpha   90.00
_cell.angle_beta   90.00
_cell.angle_gamma   90.00
#
_symmetry.space_group_name_H-M   'P 1'
#
loop_
_entity.id
_entity.type
_entity.pdbx_description
1 polymer ?
#
loop_
_entity_poly.entity_id
_entity_poly.type
_entity_poly.pdbx_seq_one_letter_code
_entity_poly.pdbx_strand_id
1 'polypeptide(L)'
;MSEVVEYYEQQAKFEDQNEAVEIRLKLERLVNNILEQVKKRDNRFQSTLIYSGSVYEGVKVDQPDEFDFMSALDDLTNKPKLCTSDKGNGYVKLVLDESGWKEFEDDEGFFNPNLLSRHFKKLVNESLSDAEIPQDLVISKTNQDLLDSTWAPVYFTLLGNSTGKDNPAGTMYSETHGPATTLYIRNQAGGSYNNLTITVDLTLSLECQVSKLPVQLAKLPTSVDNSLNKTGVHLVPAGFDSWRISFSVIEKEILSTAPAGFKVCFRVIKTMRNTIQQRLGLGQSTSLIPSYLFKTVLLSEIFRKDRRWQDGDLHQVVDDVLALILQGIEQETITSFFVPGYNLLSTGDHENRLRQCILKEMLNDLRGLEKTHHSRDVKETRQQIRVLEMIDLLDYVISSTVSGKDPTTVWNKIFVNIETIPQSHKFGHFWNQITDLNSTELDDNTYNFLVVIWNTVEVFFKRLLTHLPVQGELNVLAQKFYIRTCEKKKEYEKKHQITSKCDVHQIPLHQLAYEMLHDLAECYTDDVGYAFWSKLHKGVPRGYKSSEFFREVTEVTVNCGSETGFAMFKERMKQYISLVSEQVLIDAMVNYIRQIFYFARDILKSKLDYVKMPELDLD
;
A
#
# COMPACT_ATOMS: atom_id res chain seq x y z
N MET A 1 -30.80 13.40 -19.03
CA MET A 1 -29.66 12.46 -19.09
C MET A 1 -28.56 12.98 -20.01
N SER A 2 -28.81 13.33 -21.28
CA SER A 2 -27.77 13.89 -22.18
C SER A 2 -27.10 15.17 -21.63
N GLU A 3 -27.88 16.09 -21.05
CA GLU A 3 -27.34 17.30 -20.38
C GLU A 3 -26.41 16.98 -19.20
N VAL A 4 -26.64 15.85 -18.50
CA VAL A 4 -25.80 15.42 -17.37
C VAL A 4 -24.46 14.92 -17.87
N VAL A 5 -24.44 14.15 -18.97
CA VAL A 5 -23.20 13.70 -19.63
C VAL A 5 -22.39 14.90 -20.11
N GLU A 6 -23.04 15.87 -20.76
CA GLU A 6 -22.38 17.11 -21.20
C GLU A 6 -21.80 17.90 -20.02
N TYR A 7 -22.54 18.04 -18.92
CA TYR A 7 -22.08 18.71 -17.71
C TYR A 7 -20.79 18.09 -17.16
N TYR A 8 -20.76 16.76 -16.98
CA TYR A 8 -19.58 16.08 -16.45
C TYR A 8 -18.41 16.06 -17.43
N GLU A 9 -18.67 15.96 -18.73
CA GLU A 9 -17.61 16.03 -19.75
C GLU A 9 -16.96 17.42 -19.80
N GLN A 10 -17.71 18.50 -19.58
CA GLN A 10 -17.09 19.84 -19.49
C GLN A 10 -16.23 19.99 -18.24
N GLN A 11 -16.64 19.41 -17.10
CA GLN A 11 -15.82 19.40 -15.88
C GLN A 11 -14.58 18.53 -15.99
N ALA A 12 -14.61 17.49 -16.83
CA ALA A 12 -13.49 16.59 -17.01
C ALA A 12 -12.29 17.22 -17.74
N LYS A 13 -12.50 18.32 -18.48
CA LYS A 13 -11.45 18.96 -19.28
C LYS A 13 -10.49 19.75 -18.40
N PHE A 14 -9.23 19.76 -18.81
CA PHE A 14 -8.25 20.68 -18.25
C PHE A 14 -8.66 22.13 -18.49
N GLU A 15 -8.55 22.94 -17.44
CA GLU A 15 -8.68 24.40 -17.52
C GLU A 15 -7.76 25.00 -18.59
N ASP A 16 -6.49 24.58 -18.64
CA ASP A 16 -5.52 24.97 -19.68
C ASP A 16 -4.84 23.74 -20.30
N GLN A 17 -5.29 23.38 -21.50
CA GLN A 17 -4.75 22.22 -22.22
C GLN A 17 -3.29 22.42 -22.65
N ASN A 18 -2.84 23.65 -22.91
CA ASN A 18 -1.49 23.93 -23.36
C ASN A 18 -0.51 23.84 -22.18
N GLU A 19 -0.87 24.46 -21.05
CA GLU A 19 -0.06 24.39 -19.82
C GLU A 19 0.06 22.93 -19.33
N ALA A 20 -1.02 22.14 -19.41
CA ALA A 20 -0.97 20.71 -19.10
C ALA A 20 0.00 19.93 -20.01
N VAL A 21 0.09 20.28 -21.30
CA VAL A 21 1.06 19.68 -22.24
C VAL A 21 2.50 20.10 -21.91
N GLU A 22 2.73 21.36 -21.54
CA GLU A 22 4.05 21.83 -21.12
C GLU A 22 4.52 21.12 -19.85
N ILE A 23 3.65 20.99 -18.84
CA ILE A 23 3.91 20.22 -17.61
C ILE A 23 4.30 18.79 -17.96
N ARG A 24 3.51 18.11 -18.81
CA ARG A 24 3.79 16.74 -19.25
C ARG A 24 5.21 16.63 -19.84
N LEU A 25 5.57 17.49 -20.79
CA LEU A 25 6.88 17.45 -21.45
C LEU A 25 8.04 17.70 -20.47
N LYS A 26 7.86 18.61 -19.50
CA LYS A 26 8.84 18.82 -18.43
C LYS A 26 9.01 17.57 -17.57
N LEU A 27 7.91 16.92 -17.18
CA LEU A 27 7.97 15.69 -16.37
C LEU A 27 8.59 14.52 -17.12
N GLU A 28 8.29 14.35 -18.41
CA GLU A 28 8.95 13.34 -19.25
C GLU A 28 10.47 13.54 -19.29
N ARG A 29 10.94 14.80 -19.43
CA ARG A 29 12.38 15.12 -19.37
C ARG A 29 12.97 14.83 -18.00
N LEU A 30 12.29 15.21 -16.92
CA LEU A 30 12.74 14.94 -15.56
C LEU A 30 12.91 13.44 -15.30
N VAL A 31 11.92 12.62 -15.67
CA VAL A 31 11.98 11.16 -15.47
C VAL A 31 13.13 10.53 -16.27
N ASN A 32 13.35 10.96 -17.51
CA ASN A 32 14.52 10.52 -18.29
C ASN A 32 15.85 10.92 -17.61
N ASN A 33 15.95 12.17 -17.14
CA ASN A 33 17.14 12.64 -16.43
C ASN A 33 17.43 11.80 -15.16
N ILE A 34 16.39 11.40 -14.44
CA ILE A 34 16.51 10.52 -13.27
C ILE A 34 17.00 9.12 -13.69
N LEU A 35 16.37 8.50 -14.70
CA LEU A 35 16.73 7.16 -15.16
C LEU A 35 18.16 7.09 -15.72
N GLU A 36 18.65 8.15 -16.35
CA GLU A 36 20.06 8.24 -16.79
C GLU A 36 21.04 8.23 -15.62
N GLN A 37 20.69 8.86 -14.49
CA GLN A 37 21.51 8.80 -13.28
C GLN A 37 21.40 7.43 -12.59
N VAL A 38 20.21 6.82 -12.57
CA VAL A 38 20.02 5.45 -12.07
C VAL A 38 20.93 4.48 -12.81
N LYS A 39 20.95 4.54 -14.15
CA LYS A 39 21.85 3.73 -14.99
C LYS A 39 23.33 3.94 -14.65
N LYS A 40 23.77 5.19 -14.40
CA LYS A 40 25.17 5.48 -14.03
C LYS A 40 25.55 4.89 -12.68
N ARG A 41 24.58 4.76 -11.76
CA ARG A 41 24.79 4.15 -10.43
C ARG A 41 24.80 2.64 -10.49
N ASP A 42 23.88 2.04 -11.23
CA ASP A 42 23.84 0.61 -11.51
C ASP A 42 23.37 0.37 -12.94
N ASN A 43 24.30 -0.06 -13.80
CA ASN A 43 24.03 -0.26 -15.22
C ASN A 43 23.00 -1.38 -15.48
N ARG A 44 22.78 -2.30 -14.53
CA ARG A 44 21.75 -3.34 -14.63
C ARG A 44 20.33 -2.75 -14.68
N PHE A 45 20.17 -1.53 -14.17
CA PHE A 45 18.91 -0.78 -14.17
C PHE A 45 18.76 0.14 -15.38
N GLN A 46 19.54 -0.08 -16.45
CA GLN A 46 19.19 0.49 -17.75
C GLN A 46 17.77 0.04 -18.14
N SER A 47 16.94 1.02 -18.52
CA SER A 47 15.53 0.76 -18.76
C SER A 47 14.97 1.59 -19.89
N THR A 48 13.99 1.02 -20.57
CA THR A 48 13.12 1.72 -21.51
C THR A 48 11.95 2.38 -20.76
N LEU A 49 11.76 3.69 -20.96
CA LEU A 49 10.64 4.43 -20.39
C LEU A 49 9.36 4.19 -21.20
N ILE A 50 8.31 3.78 -20.50
CA ILE A 50 6.98 3.54 -21.07
C ILE A 50 5.99 4.54 -20.47
N TYR A 51 5.37 5.30 -21.36
CA TYR A 51 4.33 6.27 -21.03
C TYR A 51 2.98 5.58 -20.83
N SER A 52 2.51 5.51 -19.59
CA SER A 52 1.32 4.75 -19.18
C SER A 52 0.31 5.59 -18.42
N GLY A 53 -0.90 5.07 -18.20
CA GLY A 53 -1.88 5.75 -17.35
C GLY A 53 -2.68 6.85 -18.06
N SER A 54 -3.55 7.49 -17.29
CA SER A 54 -4.73 8.16 -17.86
C SER A 54 -4.41 9.39 -18.71
N VAL A 55 -3.28 10.07 -18.45
CA VAL A 55 -2.80 11.20 -19.27
C VAL A 55 -2.48 10.74 -20.68
N TYR A 56 -1.67 9.70 -20.83
CA TYR A 56 -1.24 9.18 -22.13
C TYR A 56 -2.31 8.37 -22.85
N GLU A 57 -3.34 7.93 -22.12
CA GLU A 57 -4.55 7.31 -22.65
C GLU A 57 -5.58 8.35 -23.15
N GLY A 58 -5.40 9.64 -22.83
CA GLY A 58 -6.31 10.74 -23.20
C GLY A 58 -7.61 10.76 -22.40
N VAL A 59 -7.57 10.26 -21.17
CA VAL A 59 -8.73 10.11 -20.27
C VAL A 59 -8.45 10.60 -18.84
N LYS A 60 -7.36 11.39 -18.64
CA LYS A 60 -7.16 12.15 -17.39
C LYS A 60 -8.28 13.20 -17.27
N VAL A 61 -8.70 13.42 -16.04
CA VAL A 61 -9.77 14.36 -15.69
C VAL A 61 -9.26 15.30 -14.61
N ASP A 62 -9.96 16.42 -14.42
CA ASP A 62 -9.70 17.45 -13.42
C ASP A 62 -8.39 18.22 -13.70
N GLN A 63 -7.27 17.87 -13.06
CA GLN A 63 -6.00 18.58 -13.16
C GLN A 63 -4.89 17.67 -13.73
N PRO A 64 -3.81 18.23 -14.31
CA PRO A 64 -2.61 17.46 -14.66
C PRO A 64 -1.76 17.20 -13.41
N ASP A 65 -2.35 16.53 -12.41
CA ASP A 65 -1.79 16.35 -11.06
C ASP A 65 -1.21 14.95 -10.80
N GLU A 66 -1.26 14.05 -11.77
CA GLU A 66 -0.82 12.65 -11.64
C GLU A 66 -0.32 12.12 -12.99
N PHE A 67 0.87 11.52 -13.00
CA PHE A 67 1.47 10.91 -14.18
C PHE A 67 2.09 9.56 -13.86
N ASP A 68 1.69 8.53 -14.60
CA ASP A 68 2.21 7.17 -14.45
C ASP A 68 3.28 6.85 -15.51
N PHE A 69 4.40 6.32 -15.07
CA PHE A 69 5.46 5.82 -15.94
C PHE A 69 5.83 4.40 -15.55
N MET A 70 6.17 3.59 -16.54
CA MET A 70 6.80 2.29 -16.31
C MET A 70 8.26 2.35 -16.79
N SER A 71 9.17 1.79 -16.00
CA SER A 71 10.58 1.61 -16.34
C SER A 71 10.77 0.11 -16.62
N ALA A 72 10.89 -0.25 -17.90
CA ALA A 72 11.07 -1.64 -18.33
C ALA A 72 12.56 -1.98 -18.38
N LEU A 73 13.00 -2.93 -17.54
CA LEU A 73 14.42 -3.29 -17.46
C LEU A 73 14.88 -4.01 -18.74
N ASP A 74 15.81 -3.39 -19.46
CA ASP A 74 16.30 -3.89 -20.74
C ASP A 74 16.96 -5.26 -20.56
N ASP A 75 17.84 -5.38 -19.55
CA ASP A 75 18.64 -6.57 -19.25
C ASP A 75 17.81 -7.80 -18.85
N LEU A 76 16.56 -7.63 -18.42
CA LEU A 76 15.67 -8.72 -17.97
C LEU A 76 14.55 -9.03 -18.95
N THR A 77 14.53 -8.36 -20.10
CA THR A 77 13.55 -8.58 -21.16
C THR A 77 13.45 -10.05 -21.52
N ASN A 78 12.27 -10.63 -21.34
CA ASN A 78 11.97 -12.02 -21.68
C ASN A 78 12.86 -13.06 -21.00
N LYS A 79 13.59 -12.75 -19.93
CA LYS A 79 14.45 -13.73 -19.23
C LYS A 79 13.75 -14.58 -18.17
N PRO A 80 12.90 -14.02 -17.28
CA PRO A 80 12.32 -14.79 -16.19
C PRO A 80 11.48 -15.97 -16.66
N LYS A 81 11.53 -17.07 -15.90
CA LYS A 81 10.56 -18.17 -15.99
C LYS A 81 9.37 -17.86 -15.09
N LEU A 82 8.17 -17.93 -15.66
CA LEU A 82 6.92 -17.65 -14.95
C LEU A 82 6.36 -18.90 -14.29
N CYS A 83 5.92 -18.75 -13.04
CA CYS A 83 5.23 -19.76 -12.25
C CYS A 83 3.87 -19.23 -11.78
N THR A 84 2.93 -20.14 -11.52
CA THR A 84 1.62 -19.79 -10.95
C THR A 84 1.79 -19.16 -9.57
N SER A 85 0.95 -18.18 -9.25
CA SER A 85 0.85 -17.58 -7.91
C SER A 85 -0.41 -18.07 -7.19
N ASP A 86 -0.28 -18.26 -5.88
CA ASP A 86 -1.37 -18.49 -4.94
C ASP A 86 -2.34 -17.30 -4.83
N LYS A 87 -1.92 -16.10 -5.23
CA LYS A 87 -2.79 -14.90 -5.35
C LYS A 87 -3.77 -14.96 -6.53
N GLY A 88 -3.67 -15.99 -7.38
CA GLY A 88 -4.56 -16.24 -8.50
C GLY A 88 -4.04 -15.72 -9.85
N ASN A 89 -4.88 -15.85 -10.88
CA ASN A 89 -4.45 -15.74 -12.29
C ASN A 89 -4.00 -14.33 -12.76
N GLY A 90 -4.20 -13.29 -11.94
CA GLY A 90 -3.64 -11.96 -12.22
C GLY A 90 -2.17 -11.81 -11.81
N TYR A 91 -1.60 -12.84 -11.15
CA TYR A 91 -0.30 -12.80 -10.50
C TYR A 91 0.55 -14.00 -10.87
N VAL A 92 1.88 -13.82 -10.81
CA VAL A 92 2.88 -14.85 -11.09
C VAL A 92 4.03 -14.74 -10.09
N LYS A 93 4.68 -15.89 -9.82
CA LYS A 93 6.02 -15.94 -9.21
C LYS A 93 7.06 -16.11 -10.31
N LEU A 94 8.28 -15.65 -10.07
CA LEU A 94 9.36 -15.65 -11.07
C LEU A 94 10.55 -16.47 -10.58
N VAL A 95 11.18 -17.21 -11.48
CA VAL A 95 12.52 -17.79 -11.28
C VAL A 95 13.46 -17.16 -12.31
N LEU A 96 14.63 -16.72 -11.87
CA LEU A 96 15.60 -16.04 -12.72
C LEU A 96 16.97 -16.70 -12.59
N ASP A 97 17.45 -17.33 -13.67
CA ASP A 97 18.78 -17.95 -13.72
C ASP A 97 19.82 -16.95 -14.25
N GLU A 98 20.01 -15.84 -13.53
CA GLU A 98 20.98 -14.81 -13.87
C GLU A 98 21.84 -14.49 -12.65
N SER A 99 23.13 -14.84 -12.71
CA SER A 99 24.04 -14.71 -11.56
C SER A 99 24.16 -13.29 -11.01
N GLY A 100 23.98 -12.29 -11.88
CA GLY A 100 24.04 -10.88 -11.53
C GLY A 100 22.78 -10.35 -10.84
N TRP A 101 21.82 -11.18 -10.46
CA TRP A 101 20.56 -10.77 -9.84
C TRP A 101 20.18 -11.61 -8.61
N LYS A 102 21.09 -12.46 -8.13
CA LYS A 102 20.85 -13.42 -7.04
C LYS A 102 20.49 -12.77 -5.71
N GLU A 103 20.89 -11.52 -5.49
CA GLU A 103 20.55 -10.80 -4.25
C GLU A 103 19.07 -10.45 -4.12
N PHE A 104 18.30 -10.58 -5.20
CA PHE A 104 16.85 -10.37 -5.22
C PHE A 104 16.06 -11.68 -5.18
N GLU A 105 16.72 -12.81 -4.94
CA GLU A 105 16.08 -14.11 -4.71
C GLU A 105 15.64 -14.20 -3.24
N ASP A 106 14.42 -14.68 -2.99
CA ASP A 106 13.97 -14.99 -1.63
C ASP A 106 14.40 -16.39 -1.17
N ASP A 107 14.11 -16.72 0.10
CA ASP A 107 14.50 -17.99 0.71
C ASP A 107 13.85 -19.22 0.03
N GLU A 108 12.80 -19.03 -0.77
CA GLU A 108 12.13 -20.07 -1.56
C GLU A 108 12.73 -20.23 -2.97
N GLY A 109 13.67 -19.38 -3.35
CA GLY A 109 14.31 -19.38 -4.67
C GLY A 109 13.55 -18.58 -5.74
N PHE A 110 12.59 -17.74 -5.34
CA PHE A 110 11.85 -16.88 -6.27
C PHE A 110 12.46 -15.49 -6.37
N PHE A 111 12.46 -14.93 -7.58
CA PHE A 111 12.88 -13.57 -7.84
C PHE A 111 11.86 -12.58 -7.26
N ASN A 112 12.23 -11.96 -6.14
CA ASN A 112 11.35 -11.26 -5.24
C ASN A 112 11.10 -9.80 -5.71
N PRO A 113 9.84 -9.44 -5.99
CA PRO A 113 9.49 -8.10 -6.49
C PRO A 113 9.74 -6.99 -5.47
N ASN A 114 9.59 -7.27 -4.18
CA ASN A 114 9.79 -6.30 -3.12
C ASN A 114 11.28 -5.98 -2.91
N LEU A 115 12.16 -6.99 -2.94
CA LEU A 115 13.61 -6.76 -2.87
C LEU A 115 14.09 -5.89 -4.04
N LEU A 116 13.67 -6.22 -5.26
CA LEU A 116 14.05 -5.44 -6.44
C LEU A 116 13.47 -4.02 -6.42
N SER A 117 12.19 -3.87 -6.07
CA SER A 117 11.52 -2.56 -5.99
C SER A 117 12.20 -1.65 -4.96
N ARG A 118 12.59 -2.18 -3.79
CA ARG A 118 13.32 -1.41 -2.76
C ARG A 118 14.68 -0.95 -3.24
N HIS A 119 15.41 -1.82 -3.94
CA HIS A 119 16.71 -1.44 -4.51
C HIS A 119 16.56 -0.38 -5.61
N PHE A 120 15.57 -0.53 -6.48
CA PHE A 120 15.26 0.49 -7.49
C PHE A 120 14.90 1.84 -6.87
N LYS A 121 14.05 1.83 -5.83
CA LYS A 121 13.72 3.04 -5.05
C LYS A 121 14.98 3.70 -4.49
N LYS A 122 15.87 2.93 -3.88
CA LYS A 122 17.16 3.44 -3.40
C LYS A 122 17.96 4.12 -4.51
N LEU A 123 18.09 3.49 -5.68
CA LEU A 123 18.83 4.05 -6.82
C LEU A 123 18.19 5.34 -7.33
N VAL A 124 16.86 5.38 -7.47
CA VAL A 124 16.15 6.61 -7.84
C VAL A 124 16.47 7.71 -6.84
N ASN A 125 16.52 7.41 -5.54
CA ASN A 125 16.69 8.41 -4.48
C ASN A 125 18.06 9.06 -4.54
N GLU A 126 19.07 8.21 -4.60
CA GLU A 126 20.46 8.61 -4.75
C GLU A 126 20.68 9.38 -6.05
N SER A 127 19.82 9.19 -7.05
CA SER A 127 19.89 9.87 -8.35
C SER A 127 19.25 11.26 -8.36
N LEU A 128 18.35 11.58 -7.43
CA LEU A 128 17.62 12.86 -7.41
C LEU A 128 18.52 14.08 -7.19
N SER A 129 19.62 13.93 -6.46
CA SER A 129 20.58 15.02 -6.23
C SER A 129 21.37 15.40 -7.49
N ASP A 130 21.51 14.45 -8.40
CA ASP A 130 22.41 14.56 -9.57
C ASP A 130 21.61 14.72 -10.88
N ALA A 131 20.30 14.52 -10.83
CA ALA A 131 19.41 14.70 -11.97
C ALA A 131 19.20 16.18 -12.27
N GLU A 132 19.34 16.57 -13.53
CA GLU A 132 18.96 17.92 -13.98
C GLU A 132 17.43 18.06 -13.84
N ILE A 133 16.99 19.02 -13.03
CA ILE A 133 15.57 19.31 -12.83
C ILE A 133 15.16 20.39 -13.86
N PRO A 134 14.15 20.15 -14.71
CA PRO A 134 13.64 21.15 -15.62
C PRO A 134 13.18 22.42 -14.90
N GLN A 135 13.31 23.56 -15.58
CA GLN A 135 12.93 24.85 -15.01
C GLN A 135 11.48 24.84 -14.48
N ASP A 136 11.29 25.49 -13.33
CA ASP A 136 10.02 25.66 -12.63
C ASP A 136 9.46 24.40 -11.95
N LEU A 137 10.12 23.24 -12.09
CA LEU A 137 9.77 22.07 -11.30
C LEU A 137 10.60 22.03 -10.01
N VAL A 138 9.94 21.73 -8.89
CA VAL A 138 10.61 21.50 -7.61
C VAL A 138 10.18 20.16 -7.05
N ILE A 139 11.14 19.25 -6.86
CA ILE A 139 10.87 17.99 -6.17
C ILE A 139 10.66 18.30 -4.69
N SER A 140 9.51 17.89 -4.16
CA SER A 140 9.15 18.10 -2.76
C SER A 140 9.97 17.19 -1.86
N LYS A 141 10.32 17.71 -0.69
CA LYS A 141 11.02 16.99 0.37
C LYS A 141 9.99 16.28 1.27
N THR A 142 10.32 15.09 1.81
CA THR A 142 9.46 14.46 2.84
C THR A 142 9.33 15.39 4.02
N ASN A 143 8.20 15.31 4.72
CA ASN A 143 8.02 15.99 5.98
C ASN A 143 9.08 15.48 7.00
N GLN A 144 9.87 16.38 7.58
CA GLN A 144 10.83 16.05 8.63
C GLN A 144 10.14 15.33 9.80
N ASP A 145 8.88 15.65 10.07
CA ASP A 145 8.07 15.01 11.11
C ASP A 145 7.91 13.49 10.92
N LEU A 146 7.92 12.99 9.66
CA LEU A 146 7.88 11.55 9.37
C LEU A 146 9.20 10.85 9.71
N LEU A 147 10.32 11.58 9.59
CA LEU A 147 11.67 11.09 9.92
C LEU A 147 11.97 11.16 11.42
N ASP A 148 11.25 12.02 12.12
CA ASP A 148 11.33 12.17 13.58
C ASP A 148 10.27 11.31 14.31
N SER A 149 9.53 10.47 13.57
CA SER A 149 8.40 9.69 14.10
C SER A 149 8.75 8.27 14.58
N THR A 150 7.75 7.60 15.19
CA THR A 150 7.85 6.38 16.01
C THR A 150 8.52 5.20 15.33
N TRP A 151 8.45 5.19 14.02
CA TRP A 151 8.95 4.11 13.18
C TRP A 151 10.00 4.59 12.20
N ALA A 152 10.66 5.71 12.47
CA ALA A 152 11.68 6.30 11.59
C ALA A 152 12.67 5.26 11.02
N PRO A 153 13.26 4.34 11.81
CA PRO A 153 14.12 3.29 11.23
C PRO A 153 13.42 2.36 10.22
N VAL A 154 12.14 2.07 10.42
CA VAL A 154 11.35 1.27 9.48
C VAL A 154 10.99 2.11 8.26
N TYR A 155 10.56 3.37 8.44
CA TYR A 155 10.26 4.30 7.37
C TYR A 155 11.46 4.53 6.46
N PHE A 156 12.64 4.83 7.00
CA PHE A 156 13.84 5.00 6.21
C PHE A 156 14.15 3.76 5.34
N THR A 157 13.95 2.54 5.86
CA THR A 157 14.20 1.33 5.06
C THR A 157 13.14 1.13 3.97
N LEU A 158 11.87 1.35 4.29
CA LEU A 158 10.78 1.31 3.30
C LEU A 158 10.98 2.36 2.20
N LEU A 159 11.52 3.52 2.56
CA LEU A 159 11.82 4.62 1.66
C LEU A 159 13.17 4.47 0.93
N GLY A 160 13.86 3.33 1.09
CA GLY A 160 15.14 3.08 0.41
C GLY A 160 16.32 3.91 0.92
N ASN A 161 16.24 4.55 2.09
CA ASN A 161 17.36 5.25 2.73
C ASN A 161 18.13 4.30 3.67
N SER A 162 19.00 3.46 3.10
CA SER A 162 19.79 2.48 3.87
C SER A 162 20.89 3.09 4.73
N THR A 163 21.19 4.39 4.60
CA THR A 163 22.34 5.00 5.30
C THR A 163 21.96 5.61 6.64
N GLY A 164 20.68 5.93 6.86
CA GLY A 164 20.19 6.61 8.06
C GLY A 164 20.81 8.00 8.28
N LYS A 165 21.48 8.54 7.25
CA LYS A 165 21.99 9.90 7.18
C LYS A 165 20.99 10.76 6.43
N ASP A 166 20.83 12.00 6.86
CA ASP A 166 20.15 13.01 6.06
C ASP A 166 20.87 13.13 4.73
N ASN A 167 20.19 12.77 3.63
CA ASN A 167 20.68 13.10 2.32
C ASN A 167 20.70 14.65 2.24
N PRO A 168 21.83 15.31 1.92
CA PRO A 168 21.87 16.77 1.80
C PRO A 168 20.88 17.33 0.75
N ALA A 169 20.38 16.52 -0.18
CA ALA A 169 19.27 16.89 -1.06
C ALA A 169 17.90 16.97 -0.36
N GLY A 170 17.71 16.28 0.78
CA GLY A 170 16.49 16.29 1.60
C GLY A 170 15.26 15.67 0.93
N THR A 171 15.42 15.01 -0.21
CA THR A 171 14.32 14.39 -0.95
C THR A 171 14.10 12.97 -0.42
N MET A 172 12.90 12.68 0.07
CA MET A 172 12.47 11.32 0.33
C MET A 172 11.02 11.17 -0.12
N TYR A 173 10.62 9.92 -0.30
CA TYR A 173 9.36 9.54 -0.90
C TYR A 173 8.18 9.74 0.05
N SER A 174 6.99 9.67 -0.52
CA SER A 174 5.84 9.14 0.19
C SER A 174 5.35 7.95 -0.63
N GLU A 175 5.57 6.74 -0.13
CA GLU A 175 4.95 5.55 -0.71
C GLU A 175 3.45 5.63 -0.46
N THR A 176 2.71 6.18 -1.40
CA THR A 176 1.25 6.10 -1.39
C THR A 176 0.85 5.28 -2.60
N HIS A 177 0.44 4.03 -2.33
CA HIS A 177 -0.29 3.13 -3.24
C HIS A 177 0.53 2.26 -4.22
N GLY A 178 0.84 1.02 -3.78
CA GLY A 178 1.22 -0.06 -4.70
C GLY A 178 2.72 -0.10 -5.04
N PRO A 179 3.10 -0.57 -6.24
CA PRO A 179 4.50 -0.87 -6.58
C PRO A 179 5.34 0.31 -7.08
N ALA A 180 4.73 1.47 -7.25
CA ALA A 180 5.39 2.63 -7.83
C ALA A 180 6.38 3.29 -6.85
N THR A 181 7.36 3.98 -7.43
CA THR A 181 8.18 4.98 -6.75
C THR A 181 7.56 6.34 -7.02
N THR A 182 6.78 6.87 -6.08
CA THR A 182 6.02 8.12 -6.24
C THR A 182 6.87 9.34 -5.87
N LEU A 183 7.00 10.28 -6.80
CA LEU A 183 7.64 11.58 -6.61
C LEU A 183 6.57 12.66 -6.50
N TYR A 184 6.73 13.60 -5.56
CA TYR A 184 5.87 14.78 -5.43
C TYR A 184 6.60 15.98 -6.02
N ILE A 185 6.06 16.57 -7.06
CA ILE A 185 6.68 17.65 -7.80
C ILE A 185 5.75 18.86 -7.76
N ARG A 186 6.27 20.02 -7.35
CA ARG A 186 5.55 21.27 -7.41
C ARG A 186 5.89 21.99 -8.71
N ASN A 187 4.87 22.34 -9.49
CA ASN A 187 5.01 23.26 -10.61
C ASN A 187 5.00 24.71 -10.08
N GLN A 188 6.06 25.49 -10.34
CA GLN A 188 6.22 26.87 -9.84
C GLN A 188 6.02 27.94 -10.93
N ALA A 189 5.54 27.53 -12.10
CA ALA A 189 5.24 28.43 -13.20
C ALA A 189 3.84 28.17 -13.76
N GLY A 190 3.46 28.99 -14.74
CA GLY A 190 2.15 28.93 -15.39
C GLY A 190 1.10 29.83 -14.75
N GLY A 191 -0.07 29.84 -15.37
CA GLY A 191 -1.22 30.63 -14.91
C GLY A 191 -2.21 29.77 -14.14
N SER A 192 -2.70 28.73 -14.80
CA SER A 192 -3.79 27.88 -14.28
C SER A 192 -3.29 26.81 -13.29
N TYR A 193 -2.05 26.33 -13.44
CA TYR A 193 -1.49 25.26 -12.59
C TYR A 193 -0.27 25.69 -11.80
N ASN A 194 -0.14 26.99 -11.52
CA ASN A 194 0.90 27.49 -10.62
C ASN A 194 0.72 26.93 -9.20
N ASN A 195 1.81 26.44 -8.61
CA ASN A 195 1.88 25.72 -7.34
C ASN A 195 1.13 24.39 -7.30
N LEU A 196 0.71 23.85 -8.45
CA LEU A 196 0.12 22.51 -8.50
C LEU A 196 1.11 21.47 -7.96
N THR A 197 0.65 20.65 -7.03
CA THR A 197 1.40 19.48 -6.56
C THR A 197 1.02 18.30 -7.45
N ILE A 198 2.03 17.72 -8.08
CA ILE A 198 1.90 16.66 -9.08
C ILE A 198 2.55 15.41 -8.52
N THR A 199 1.84 14.28 -8.58
CA THR A 199 2.41 12.96 -8.31
C THR A 199 2.95 12.35 -9.59
N VAL A 200 4.16 11.80 -9.53
CA VAL A 200 4.77 11.04 -10.62
C VAL A 200 5.08 9.64 -10.12
N ASP A 201 4.35 8.67 -10.62
CA ASP A 201 4.47 7.26 -10.26
C ASP A 201 5.41 6.55 -11.22
N LEU A 202 6.60 6.19 -10.76
CA LEU A 202 7.58 5.43 -11.54
C LEU A 202 7.58 3.97 -11.12
N THR A 203 6.93 3.12 -11.91
CA THR A 203 6.79 1.68 -11.65
C THR A 203 7.85 0.87 -12.39
N LEU A 204 8.68 0.13 -11.66
CA LEU A 204 9.59 -0.84 -12.26
C LEU A 204 8.79 -1.97 -12.93
N SER A 205 9.25 -2.45 -14.09
CA SER A 205 8.59 -3.53 -14.82
C SER A 205 9.56 -4.42 -15.58
N LEU A 206 9.13 -5.66 -15.84
CA LEU A 206 9.84 -6.62 -16.68
C LEU A 206 8.99 -6.97 -17.89
N GLU A 207 9.55 -6.87 -19.09
CA GLU A 207 8.86 -7.27 -20.32
C GLU A 207 8.86 -8.80 -20.47
N CYS A 208 7.71 -9.36 -20.85
CA CYS A 208 7.53 -10.78 -21.08
C CYS A 208 6.64 -11.08 -22.30
N GLN A 209 7.01 -12.10 -23.08
CA GLN A 209 6.18 -12.63 -24.15
C GLN A 209 4.93 -13.29 -23.61
N VAL A 210 3.82 -13.06 -24.29
CA VAL A 210 2.50 -13.60 -23.95
C VAL A 210 2.51 -15.13 -23.84
N SER A 211 3.28 -15.80 -24.71
CA SER A 211 3.41 -17.26 -24.75
C SER A 211 4.03 -17.88 -23.50
N LYS A 212 4.68 -17.09 -22.65
CA LYS A 212 5.27 -17.56 -21.38
C LYS A 212 4.28 -17.54 -20.22
N LEU A 213 3.12 -16.88 -20.38
CA LEU A 213 2.18 -16.70 -19.27
C LEU A 213 1.59 -18.06 -18.83
N PRO A 214 1.61 -18.38 -17.52
CA PRO A 214 1.07 -19.62 -17.00
C PRO A 214 -0.46 -19.53 -16.78
N VAL A 215 -1.14 -18.68 -17.55
CA VAL A 215 -2.57 -18.38 -17.40
C VAL A 215 -3.27 -18.35 -18.75
N GLN A 216 -4.54 -18.73 -18.76
CA GLN A 216 -5.36 -18.67 -19.97
C GLN A 216 -5.84 -17.24 -20.23
N LEU A 217 -5.55 -16.74 -21.42
CA LEU A 217 -6.06 -15.44 -21.88
C LEU A 217 -7.47 -15.55 -22.48
N ALA A 218 -8.17 -14.42 -22.46
CA ALA A 218 -9.47 -14.27 -23.11
C ALA A 218 -9.37 -14.46 -24.62
N LYS A 219 -10.48 -14.81 -25.25
CA LYS A 219 -10.59 -14.77 -26.73
C LYS A 219 -10.77 -13.32 -27.17
N LEU A 220 -9.68 -12.72 -27.63
CA LEU A 220 -9.65 -11.32 -28.07
C LEU A 220 -9.98 -11.19 -29.56
N PRO A 221 -10.46 -10.01 -30.01
CA PRO A 221 -10.53 -9.70 -31.44
C PRO A 221 -9.15 -9.86 -32.11
N THR A 222 -9.11 -10.35 -33.34
CA THR A 222 -7.85 -10.67 -34.05
C THR A 222 -6.86 -9.50 -34.12
N SER A 223 -7.34 -8.27 -34.28
CA SER A 223 -6.48 -7.07 -34.27
C SER A 223 -5.79 -6.88 -32.92
N VAL A 224 -6.54 -7.00 -31.82
CA VAL A 224 -6.04 -6.88 -30.45
C VAL A 224 -5.08 -8.01 -30.13
N ASP A 225 -5.41 -9.24 -30.54
CA ASP A 225 -4.57 -10.42 -30.31
C ASP A 225 -3.22 -10.31 -31.05
N ASN A 226 -3.21 -9.84 -32.29
CA ASN A 226 -1.98 -9.58 -33.04
C ASN A 226 -1.11 -8.51 -32.37
N SER A 227 -1.72 -7.40 -31.92
CA SER A 227 -0.99 -6.34 -31.22
C SER A 227 -0.47 -6.79 -29.86
N LEU A 228 -1.24 -7.59 -29.11
CA LEU A 228 -0.82 -8.16 -27.83
C LEU A 228 0.37 -9.10 -28.01
N ASN A 229 0.35 -9.99 -29.01
CA ASN A 229 1.47 -10.88 -29.32
C ASN A 229 2.73 -10.11 -29.77
N LYS A 230 2.57 -8.93 -30.38
CA LYS A 230 3.68 -8.07 -30.79
C LYS A 230 4.28 -7.28 -29.61
N THR A 231 3.43 -6.76 -28.74
CA THR A 231 3.82 -5.86 -27.64
C THR A 231 4.19 -6.61 -26.36
N GLY A 232 3.77 -7.87 -26.22
CA GLY A 232 3.98 -8.64 -25.00
C GLY A 232 3.13 -8.14 -23.83
N VAL A 233 3.52 -8.56 -22.63
CA VAL A 233 2.98 -8.08 -21.37
C VAL A 233 4.10 -7.60 -20.47
N HIS A 234 3.74 -6.86 -19.42
CA HIS A 234 4.69 -6.39 -18.44
C HIS A 234 4.39 -7.02 -17.08
N LEU A 235 5.42 -7.28 -16.31
CA LEU A 235 5.32 -7.79 -14.95
C LEU A 235 5.71 -6.66 -14.01
N VAL A 236 4.77 -6.21 -13.18
CA VAL A 236 5.01 -5.16 -12.20
C VAL A 236 5.01 -5.75 -10.79
N PRO A 237 5.83 -5.23 -9.86
CA PRO A 237 5.78 -5.66 -8.46
C PRO A 237 4.34 -5.59 -7.91
N ALA A 238 3.92 -6.53 -7.07
CA ALA A 238 2.58 -6.50 -6.48
C ALA A 238 2.52 -7.14 -5.10
N GLY A 239 2.68 -6.28 -4.08
CA GLY A 239 2.84 -6.72 -2.71
C GLY A 239 4.24 -7.26 -2.49
N PHE A 240 4.35 -8.29 -1.63
CA PHE A 240 5.64 -8.72 -1.10
C PHE A 240 6.42 -9.69 -2.01
N ASP A 241 5.74 -10.65 -2.63
CA ASP A 241 6.34 -11.87 -3.19
C ASP A 241 5.81 -12.25 -4.58
N SER A 242 4.95 -11.41 -5.16
CA SER A 242 4.25 -11.73 -6.41
C SER A 242 4.31 -10.57 -7.39
N TRP A 243 4.34 -10.92 -8.67
CA TRP A 243 4.34 -9.98 -9.78
C TRP A 243 2.94 -9.95 -10.38
N ARG A 244 2.38 -8.77 -10.60
CA ARG A 244 1.10 -8.61 -11.31
C ARG A 244 1.34 -8.51 -12.80
N ILE A 245 0.54 -9.23 -13.57
CA ILE A 245 0.53 -9.13 -15.03
C ILE A 245 -0.15 -7.80 -15.41
N SER A 246 0.56 -6.97 -16.16
CA SER A 246 0.10 -5.67 -16.64
C SER A 246 -0.06 -5.68 -18.15
N PHE A 247 -1.23 -5.19 -18.58
CA PHE A 247 -1.62 -5.03 -19.98
C PHE A 247 -1.64 -3.55 -20.40
N SER A 248 -1.03 -2.65 -19.63
CA SER A 248 -1.14 -1.20 -19.85
C SER A 248 -0.71 -0.74 -21.25
N VAL A 249 0.27 -1.39 -21.88
CA VAL A 249 0.71 -1.06 -23.24
C VAL A 249 -0.38 -1.39 -24.27
N ILE A 250 -0.94 -2.60 -24.24
CA ILE A 250 -2.02 -2.98 -25.16
C ILE A 250 -3.32 -2.22 -24.85
N GLU A 251 -3.61 -1.95 -23.58
CA GLU A 251 -4.75 -1.11 -23.17
C GLU A 251 -4.65 0.28 -23.79
N LYS A 252 -3.46 0.91 -23.71
CA LYS A 252 -3.20 2.20 -24.35
C LYS A 252 -3.38 2.14 -25.86
N GLU A 253 -2.94 1.07 -26.52
CA GLU A 253 -3.13 0.89 -27.97
C GLU A 253 -4.62 0.79 -28.33
N ILE A 254 -5.41 -0.01 -27.59
CA ILE A 254 -6.86 -0.09 -27.75
C ILE A 254 -7.50 1.28 -27.55
N LEU A 255 -7.12 2.01 -26.50
CA LEU A 255 -7.67 3.34 -26.20
C LEU A 255 -7.26 4.38 -27.26
N SER A 256 -6.08 4.24 -27.89
CA SER A 256 -5.64 5.15 -28.95
C SER A 256 -6.51 5.06 -30.21
N THR A 257 -7.08 3.88 -30.48
CA THR A 257 -7.94 3.60 -31.64
C THR A 257 -9.43 3.56 -31.29
N ALA A 258 -9.77 3.75 -30.01
CA ALA A 258 -11.14 3.74 -29.53
C ALA A 258 -11.96 4.92 -30.09
N PRO A 259 -13.29 4.74 -30.32
CA PRO A 259 -14.17 5.83 -30.71
C PRO A 259 -14.12 7.01 -29.75
N ALA A 260 -14.32 8.24 -30.24
CA ALA A 260 -14.28 9.44 -29.40
C ALA A 260 -15.26 9.36 -28.21
N GLY A 261 -16.48 8.86 -28.45
CA GLY A 261 -17.49 8.64 -27.42
C GLY A 261 -17.05 7.70 -26.30
N PHE A 262 -16.15 6.74 -26.56
CA PHE A 262 -15.58 5.88 -25.51
C PHE A 262 -14.80 6.70 -24.48
N LYS A 263 -13.94 7.61 -24.96
CA LYS A 263 -13.13 8.46 -24.08
C LYS A 263 -13.99 9.45 -23.30
N VAL A 264 -15.04 9.99 -23.93
CA VAL A 264 -16.05 10.82 -23.26
C VAL A 264 -16.72 10.03 -22.14
N CYS A 265 -17.27 8.84 -22.42
CA CYS A 265 -17.88 8.00 -21.39
C CYS A 265 -16.91 7.72 -20.24
N PHE A 266 -15.64 7.40 -20.52
CA PHE A 266 -14.66 7.11 -19.48
C PHE A 266 -14.33 8.34 -18.62
N ARG A 267 -14.18 9.52 -19.22
CA ARG A 267 -13.99 10.77 -18.48
C ARG A 267 -15.21 11.10 -17.62
N VAL A 268 -16.41 11.02 -18.19
CA VAL A 268 -17.67 11.29 -17.49
C VAL A 268 -17.82 10.42 -16.24
N ILE A 269 -17.67 9.09 -16.35
CA ILE A 269 -17.81 8.22 -15.17
C ILE A 269 -16.74 8.46 -14.10
N LYS A 270 -15.51 8.86 -14.50
CA LYS A 270 -14.45 9.22 -13.55
C LYS A 270 -14.79 10.51 -12.81
N THR A 271 -15.20 11.55 -13.52
CA THR A 271 -15.59 12.84 -12.93
C THR A 271 -16.83 12.68 -12.06
N MET A 272 -17.86 11.96 -12.52
CA MET A 272 -19.03 11.59 -11.72
C MET A 272 -18.64 10.90 -10.42
N ARG A 273 -17.77 9.88 -10.47
CA ARG A 273 -17.28 9.19 -9.28
C ARG A 273 -16.62 10.18 -8.32
N ASN A 274 -15.71 11.03 -8.80
CA ASN A 274 -14.99 12.01 -7.96
C ASN A 274 -15.98 12.97 -7.29
N THR A 275 -16.90 13.56 -8.05
CA THR A 275 -17.92 14.48 -7.56
C THR A 275 -18.85 13.84 -6.53
N ILE A 276 -19.37 12.64 -6.81
CA ILE A 276 -20.30 11.93 -5.92
C ILE A 276 -19.57 11.50 -4.64
N GLN A 277 -18.35 10.96 -4.74
CA GLN A 277 -17.56 10.62 -3.56
C GLN A 277 -17.31 11.84 -2.67
N GLN A 278 -16.95 12.99 -3.24
CA GLN A 278 -16.76 14.22 -2.47
C GLN A 278 -18.05 14.64 -1.76
N ARG A 279 -19.20 14.62 -2.47
CA ARG A 279 -20.52 14.93 -1.89
C ARG A 279 -20.91 14.01 -0.73
N LEU A 280 -20.49 12.74 -0.77
CA LEU A 280 -20.76 11.76 0.28
C LEU A 280 -19.78 11.83 1.47
N GLY A 281 -18.76 12.69 1.42
CA GLY A 281 -17.72 12.76 2.46
C GLY A 281 -16.63 11.69 2.30
N LEU A 282 -16.47 11.14 1.09
CA LEU A 282 -15.49 10.12 0.72
C LEU A 282 -14.43 10.66 -0.27
N GLY A 283 -14.20 11.98 -0.28
CA GLY A 283 -13.35 12.65 -1.27
C GLY A 283 -11.89 12.18 -1.30
N GLN A 284 -11.39 11.60 -0.20
CA GLN A 284 -10.03 11.03 -0.11
C GLN A 284 -9.97 9.53 -0.44
N SER A 285 -11.10 8.88 -0.73
CA SER A 285 -11.21 7.42 -0.85
C SER A 285 -11.32 6.97 -2.32
N THR A 286 -10.49 7.51 -3.22
CA THR A 286 -10.45 7.14 -4.64
C THR A 286 -10.14 5.64 -4.87
N SER A 287 -9.61 4.97 -3.86
CA SER A 287 -9.36 3.52 -3.81
C SER A 287 -10.63 2.66 -3.79
N LEU A 288 -11.79 3.19 -3.38
CA LEU A 288 -13.03 2.41 -3.28
C LEU A 288 -13.50 1.95 -4.67
N ILE A 289 -13.50 2.85 -5.66
CA ILE A 289 -13.82 2.53 -7.05
C ILE A 289 -12.64 2.97 -7.94
N PRO A 290 -11.61 2.12 -8.09
CA PRO A 290 -10.46 2.42 -8.92
C PRO A 290 -10.89 2.67 -10.37
N SER A 291 -10.23 3.60 -11.06
CA SER A 291 -10.49 3.88 -12.48
C SER A 291 -10.30 2.64 -13.37
N TYR A 292 -9.51 1.67 -12.92
CA TYR A 292 -9.31 0.39 -13.61
C TYR A 292 -10.57 -0.49 -13.66
N LEU A 293 -11.46 -0.38 -12.67
CA LEU A 293 -12.74 -1.11 -12.68
C LEU A 293 -13.62 -0.63 -13.83
N PHE A 294 -13.71 0.69 -13.98
CA PHE A 294 -14.39 1.35 -15.10
C PHE A 294 -13.76 0.97 -16.44
N LYS A 295 -12.43 1.03 -16.53
CA LYS A 295 -11.70 0.64 -17.75
C LYS A 295 -12.03 -0.79 -18.16
N THR A 296 -12.05 -1.73 -17.21
CA THR A 296 -12.29 -3.14 -17.48
C THR A 296 -13.68 -3.38 -18.07
N VAL A 297 -14.73 -2.80 -17.46
CA VAL A 297 -16.09 -2.92 -17.98
C VAL A 297 -16.22 -2.19 -19.32
N LEU A 298 -15.67 -0.99 -19.46
CA LEU A 298 -15.69 -0.28 -20.75
C LEU A 298 -15.00 -1.08 -21.88
N LEU A 299 -13.87 -1.74 -21.60
CA LEU A 299 -13.19 -2.60 -22.56
C LEU A 299 -14.03 -3.82 -22.96
N SER A 300 -14.85 -4.39 -22.06
CA SER A 300 -15.79 -5.45 -22.45
C SER A 300 -16.87 -4.93 -23.40
N GLU A 301 -17.23 -3.65 -23.28
CA GLU A 301 -18.29 -3.05 -24.08
C GLU A 301 -17.82 -2.48 -25.44
N ILE A 302 -16.53 -2.16 -25.61
CA ILE A 302 -16.03 -1.51 -26.83
C ILE A 302 -16.16 -2.38 -28.10
N PHE A 303 -16.08 -3.70 -27.95
CA PHE A 303 -16.12 -4.65 -29.07
C PHE A 303 -17.52 -5.21 -29.37
N ARG A 304 -18.54 -4.70 -28.67
CA ARG A 304 -19.93 -5.11 -28.89
C ARG A 304 -20.49 -4.52 -30.17
N LYS A 305 -21.05 -5.36 -31.04
CA LYS A 305 -21.61 -4.94 -32.35
C LYS A 305 -22.85 -4.05 -32.23
N ASP A 306 -23.62 -4.20 -31.17
CA ASP A 306 -24.84 -3.44 -30.87
C ASP A 306 -24.55 -2.10 -30.19
N ARG A 307 -23.31 -1.87 -29.73
CA ARG A 307 -22.93 -0.66 -28.99
C ARG A 307 -22.60 0.49 -29.96
N ARG A 308 -23.24 1.64 -29.74
CA ARG A 308 -23.00 2.88 -30.47
C ARG A 308 -22.27 3.88 -29.57
N TRP A 309 -21.18 4.45 -30.08
CA TRP A 309 -20.32 5.41 -29.36
C TRP A 309 -20.48 6.84 -29.90
N GLN A 310 -21.72 7.22 -30.21
CA GLN A 310 -22.08 8.52 -30.82
C GLN A 310 -22.74 9.41 -29.76
N ASP A 311 -22.59 10.72 -29.87
CA ASP A 311 -23.00 11.70 -28.83
C ASP A 311 -24.45 11.53 -28.33
N GLY A 312 -25.40 11.24 -29.24
CA GLY A 312 -26.81 11.03 -28.88
C GLY A 312 -27.09 9.80 -28.01
N ASP A 313 -26.22 8.79 -28.06
CA ASP A 313 -26.39 7.50 -27.37
C ASP A 313 -25.54 7.40 -26.08
N LEU A 314 -24.62 8.35 -25.82
CA LEU A 314 -23.63 8.22 -24.74
C LEU A 314 -24.25 8.12 -23.34
N HIS A 315 -25.38 8.79 -23.10
CA HIS A 315 -26.06 8.71 -21.82
C HIS A 315 -26.55 7.28 -21.51
N GLN A 316 -27.05 6.55 -22.51
CA GLN A 316 -27.45 5.16 -22.35
C GLN A 316 -26.22 4.27 -22.12
N VAL A 317 -25.10 4.56 -22.81
CA VAL A 317 -23.85 3.83 -22.60
C VAL A 317 -23.33 4.03 -21.18
N VAL A 318 -23.36 5.26 -20.66
CA VAL A 318 -22.96 5.55 -19.27
C VAL A 318 -23.88 4.83 -18.29
N ASP A 319 -25.19 4.86 -18.49
CA ASP A 319 -26.17 4.16 -17.65
C ASP A 319 -25.92 2.65 -17.63
N ASP A 320 -25.79 2.03 -18.81
CA ASP A 320 -25.53 0.60 -18.96
C ASP A 320 -24.22 0.17 -18.28
N VAL A 321 -23.14 0.94 -18.46
CA VAL A 321 -21.84 0.64 -17.86
C VAL A 321 -21.91 0.73 -16.34
N LEU A 322 -22.53 1.79 -15.80
CA LEU A 322 -22.70 1.92 -14.35
C LEU A 322 -23.58 0.80 -13.77
N ALA A 323 -24.64 0.41 -14.48
CA ALA A 323 -25.49 -0.70 -14.09
C ALA A 323 -24.76 -2.04 -14.10
N LEU A 324 -23.93 -2.30 -15.12
CA LEU A 324 -23.07 -3.50 -15.20
C LEU A 324 -22.05 -3.54 -14.06
N ILE A 325 -21.43 -2.41 -13.72
CA ILE A 325 -20.50 -2.34 -12.59
C ILE A 325 -21.25 -2.60 -11.28
N LEU A 326 -22.42 -1.96 -11.07
CA LEU A 326 -23.22 -2.17 -9.87
C LEU A 326 -23.61 -3.65 -9.72
N GLN A 327 -24.12 -4.27 -10.79
CA GLN A 327 -24.44 -5.69 -10.82
C GLN A 327 -23.22 -6.55 -10.52
N GLY A 328 -22.07 -6.23 -11.11
CA GLY A 328 -20.80 -6.94 -10.85
C GLY A 328 -20.37 -6.84 -9.38
N ILE A 329 -20.58 -5.69 -8.74
CA ILE A 329 -20.29 -5.53 -7.29
C ILE A 329 -21.30 -6.28 -6.43
N GLU A 330 -22.58 -6.26 -6.78
CA GLU A 330 -23.62 -7.03 -6.06
C GLU A 330 -23.40 -8.55 -6.16
N GLN A 331 -22.84 -9.01 -7.29
CA GLN A 331 -22.46 -10.41 -7.52
C GLN A 331 -21.01 -10.73 -7.14
N GLU A 332 -20.28 -9.74 -6.61
CA GLU A 332 -18.85 -9.79 -6.27
C GLU A 332 -17.96 -10.35 -7.39
N THR A 333 -18.34 -10.10 -8.64
CA THR A 333 -17.68 -10.65 -9.83
C THR A 333 -17.54 -9.58 -10.91
N ILE A 334 -16.31 -9.08 -11.09
CA ILE A 334 -15.91 -8.30 -12.27
C ILE A 334 -14.58 -8.89 -12.76
N THR A 335 -14.64 -9.65 -13.85
CA THR A 335 -13.47 -10.36 -14.39
C THR A 335 -12.60 -9.45 -15.25
N SER A 336 -11.29 -9.69 -15.24
CA SER A 336 -10.35 -8.99 -16.12
C SER A 336 -10.71 -9.24 -17.59
N PHE A 337 -10.61 -8.18 -18.39
CA PHE A 337 -10.81 -8.25 -19.83
C PHE A 337 -9.84 -9.22 -20.53
N PHE A 338 -8.59 -9.30 -20.06
CA PHE A 338 -7.55 -10.13 -20.67
C PHE A 338 -7.43 -11.52 -20.04
N VAL A 339 -7.75 -11.65 -18.74
CA VAL A 339 -7.58 -12.89 -17.98
C VAL A 339 -8.91 -13.29 -17.33
N PRO A 340 -9.75 -14.12 -17.99
CA PRO A 340 -11.08 -14.46 -17.49
C PRO A 340 -11.08 -15.11 -16.10
N GLY A 341 -10.01 -15.85 -15.78
CA GLY A 341 -9.82 -16.46 -14.47
C GLY A 341 -9.37 -15.50 -13.37
N TYR A 342 -9.31 -14.19 -13.62
CA TYR A 342 -8.93 -13.18 -12.65
C TYR A 342 -10.10 -12.24 -12.32
N ASN A 343 -10.67 -12.39 -11.12
CA ASN A 343 -11.66 -11.47 -10.57
C ASN A 343 -10.98 -10.25 -9.94
N LEU A 344 -11.40 -9.06 -10.33
CA LEU A 344 -10.90 -7.79 -9.80
C LEU A 344 -11.46 -7.49 -8.40
N LEU A 345 -12.62 -8.06 -8.07
CA LEU A 345 -13.22 -7.93 -6.76
C LEU A 345 -12.73 -9.03 -5.81
N SER A 346 -12.60 -8.70 -4.53
CA SER A 346 -12.41 -9.68 -3.47
C SER A 346 -13.78 -10.13 -2.98
N THR A 347 -14.00 -11.44 -2.89
CA THR A 347 -15.24 -12.01 -2.33
C THR A 347 -15.34 -11.68 -0.83
N GLY A 348 -16.52 -11.28 -0.38
CA GLY A 348 -16.77 -10.89 1.01
C GLY A 348 -16.12 -9.57 1.43
N ASP A 349 -15.73 -8.71 0.49
CA ASP A 349 -15.15 -7.40 0.79
C ASP A 349 -16.20 -6.45 1.37
N HIS A 350 -16.03 -6.07 2.63
CA HIS A 350 -16.94 -5.17 3.34
C HIS A 350 -17.11 -3.81 2.64
N GLU A 351 -16.09 -3.32 1.92
CA GLU A 351 -16.14 -2.08 1.15
C GLU A 351 -17.17 -2.13 0.00
N ASN A 352 -17.63 -3.32 -0.42
CA ASN A 352 -18.66 -3.47 -1.46
C ASN A 352 -19.93 -2.68 -1.14
N ARG A 353 -20.31 -2.55 0.14
CA ARG A 353 -21.47 -1.74 0.54
C ARG A 353 -21.29 -0.27 0.18
N LEU A 354 -20.11 0.30 0.42
CA LEU A 354 -19.80 1.69 0.05
C LEU A 354 -19.73 1.87 -1.46
N ARG A 355 -19.15 0.90 -2.18
CA ARG A 355 -19.09 0.94 -3.65
C ARG A 355 -20.50 0.94 -4.25
N GLN A 356 -21.42 0.13 -3.71
CA GLN A 356 -22.82 0.14 -4.12
C GLN A 356 -23.49 1.49 -3.84
N CYS A 357 -23.28 2.10 -2.67
CA CYS A 357 -23.81 3.44 -2.38
C CYS A 357 -23.35 4.48 -3.41
N ILE A 358 -22.05 4.50 -3.73
CA ILE A 358 -21.50 5.44 -4.72
C ILE A 358 -22.13 5.21 -6.10
N LEU A 359 -22.19 3.97 -6.58
CA LEU A 359 -22.75 3.66 -7.91
C LEU A 359 -24.25 3.92 -8.01
N LYS A 360 -25.02 3.64 -6.95
CA LYS A 360 -26.45 3.96 -6.88
C LYS A 360 -26.66 5.47 -6.95
N GLU A 361 -25.86 6.26 -6.23
CA GLU A 361 -25.93 7.71 -6.32
C GLU A 361 -25.46 8.25 -7.68
N MET A 362 -24.45 7.64 -8.32
CA MET A 362 -24.07 7.98 -9.70
C MET A 362 -25.22 7.71 -10.69
N LEU A 363 -25.92 6.58 -10.57
CA LEU A 363 -27.08 6.25 -11.38
C LEU A 363 -28.27 7.19 -11.11
N ASN A 364 -28.54 7.52 -9.85
CA ASN A 364 -29.58 8.47 -9.48
C ASN A 364 -29.30 9.85 -10.06
N ASP A 365 -28.07 10.34 -9.94
CA ASP A 365 -27.64 11.64 -10.50
C ASP A 365 -27.74 11.64 -12.04
N LEU A 366 -27.33 10.57 -12.72
CA LEU A 366 -27.47 10.41 -14.17
C LEU A 366 -28.95 10.44 -14.63
N ARG A 367 -29.80 9.72 -13.91
CA ARG A 367 -31.24 9.53 -14.22
C ARG A 367 -32.11 10.69 -13.74
N GLY A 368 -31.56 11.64 -12.98
CA GLY A 368 -32.31 12.76 -12.40
C GLY A 368 -33.26 12.34 -11.27
N LEU A 369 -32.91 11.28 -10.54
CA LEU A 369 -33.67 10.76 -9.40
C LEU A 369 -33.24 11.44 -8.09
N GLU A 370 -34.12 11.36 -7.07
CA GLU A 370 -33.80 11.83 -5.73
C GLU A 370 -32.65 11.02 -5.11
N LYS A 371 -31.85 11.70 -4.28
CA LYS A 371 -30.73 11.08 -3.57
C LYS A 371 -31.25 10.12 -2.51
N THR A 372 -30.62 8.96 -2.43
CA THR A 372 -31.01 7.89 -1.50
C THR A 372 -30.02 7.70 -0.36
N HIS A 373 -28.80 8.20 -0.51
CA HIS A 373 -27.75 8.10 0.50
C HIS A 373 -27.23 9.48 0.92
N HIS A 374 -27.20 9.73 2.23
CA HIS A 374 -26.62 10.96 2.78
C HIS A 374 -25.25 10.70 3.41
N SER A 375 -24.44 11.76 3.52
CA SER A 375 -23.08 11.67 4.07
C SER A 375 -23.03 11.09 5.49
N ARG A 376 -24.06 11.29 6.32
CA ARG A 376 -24.16 10.69 7.66
C ARG A 376 -24.28 9.16 7.59
N ASP A 377 -25.14 8.64 6.70
CA ASP A 377 -25.37 7.20 6.55
C ASP A 377 -24.13 6.49 5.98
N VAL A 378 -23.46 7.16 5.04
CA VAL A 378 -22.19 6.70 4.47
C VAL A 378 -21.08 6.69 5.51
N LYS A 379 -21.01 7.70 6.38
CA LYS A 379 -20.05 7.74 7.49
C LYS A 379 -20.26 6.57 8.45
N GLU A 380 -21.51 6.31 8.85
CA GLU A 380 -21.84 5.17 9.71
C GLU A 380 -21.51 3.84 9.05
N THR A 381 -21.91 3.65 7.78
CA THR A 381 -21.57 2.44 7.00
C THR A 381 -20.05 2.21 6.96
N ARG A 382 -19.28 3.28 6.75
CA ARG A 382 -17.82 3.24 6.74
C ARG A 382 -17.25 2.85 8.11
N GLN A 383 -17.83 3.33 9.22
CA GLN A 383 -17.40 2.94 10.56
C GLN A 383 -17.76 1.48 10.88
N GLN A 384 -18.92 0.99 10.45
CA GLN A 384 -19.27 -0.43 10.56
C GLN A 384 -18.27 -1.31 9.82
N ILE A 385 -17.94 -0.96 8.56
CA ILE A 385 -16.96 -1.70 7.75
C ILE A 385 -15.61 -1.81 8.48
N ARG A 386 -15.13 -0.74 9.12
CA ARG A 386 -13.87 -0.79 9.88
C ARG A 386 -13.92 -1.77 11.03
N VAL A 387 -15.03 -1.81 11.78
CA VAL A 387 -15.20 -2.79 12.86
C VAL A 387 -15.17 -4.22 12.31
N LEU A 388 -15.80 -4.46 11.16
CA LEU A 388 -15.78 -5.76 10.49
C LEU A 388 -14.38 -6.15 9.98
N GLU A 389 -13.64 -5.22 9.39
CA GLU A 389 -12.26 -5.45 8.95
C GLU A 389 -11.32 -5.74 10.13
N MET A 390 -11.47 -5.03 11.25
CA MET A 390 -10.74 -5.31 12.48
C MET A 390 -11.07 -6.70 13.03
N ILE A 391 -12.34 -7.09 13.00
CA ILE A 391 -12.79 -8.44 13.38
C ILE A 391 -12.11 -9.50 12.53
N ASP A 392 -12.20 -9.42 11.20
CA ASP A 392 -11.61 -10.41 10.29
C ASP A 392 -10.10 -10.55 10.50
N LEU A 393 -9.42 -9.41 10.65
CA LEU A 393 -7.98 -9.36 10.82
C LEU A 393 -7.55 -9.98 12.15
N LEU A 394 -8.19 -9.61 13.27
CA LEU A 394 -7.87 -10.19 14.57
C LEU A 394 -8.24 -11.68 14.62
N ASP A 395 -9.39 -12.05 14.06
CA ASP A 395 -9.81 -13.45 13.96
C ASP A 395 -8.76 -14.28 13.22
N TYR A 396 -8.27 -13.79 12.08
CA TYR A 396 -7.22 -14.44 11.31
C TYR A 396 -5.89 -14.56 12.07
N VAL A 397 -5.42 -13.46 12.68
CA VAL A 397 -4.16 -13.45 13.44
C VAL A 397 -4.23 -14.39 14.63
N ILE A 398 -5.32 -14.33 15.42
CA ILE A 398 -5.51 -15.18 16.60
C ILE A 398 -5.61 -16.64 16.18
N SER A 399 -6.48 -16.96 15.21
CA SER A 399 -6.68 -18.34 14.75
C SER A 399 -5.41 -18.96 14.15
N SER A 400 -4.64 -18.16 13.40
CA SER A 400 -3.33 -18.60 12.89
C SER A 400 -2.39 -18.91 14.05
N THR A 401 -2.25 -17.98 14.99
CA THR A 401 -1.34 -18.15 16.13
C THR A 401 -1.71 -19.35 17.00
N VAL A 402 -3.00 -19.52 17.33
CA VAL A 402 -3.51 -20.66 18.12
C VAL A 402 -3.29 -21.99 17.41
N SER A 403 -3.38 -22.02 16.07
CA SER A 403 -3.10 -23.21 15.27
C SER A 403 -1.60 -23.44 14.99
N GLY A 404 -0.71 -22.63 15.57
CA GLY A 404 0.73 -22.71 15.36
C GLY A 404 1.19 -22.26 13.97
N LYS A 405 0.33 -21.56 13.22
CA LYS A 405 0.66 -20.95 11.92
C LYS A 405 1.10 -19.50 12.13
N ASP A 406 2.14 -19.08 11.41
CA ASP A 406 2.54 -17.67 11.41
C ASP A 406 1.64 -16.88 10.45
N PRO A 407 0.96 -15.80 10.87
CA PRO A 407 0.20 -14.93 9.98
C PRO A 407 1.12 -14.02 9.16
N THR A 408 2.20 -14.58 8.60
CA THR A 408 3.27 -13.87 7.90
C THR A 408 2.74 -13.00 6.76
N THR A 409 1.64 -13.39 6.10
CA THR A 409 1.03 -12.60 5.02
C THR A 409 0.54 -11.23 5.51
N VAL A 410 -0.02 -11.16 6.71
CA VAL A 410 -0.43 -9.91 7.37
C VAL A 410 0.78 -9.11 7.81
N TRP A 411 1.79 -9.77 8.40
CA TRP A 411 3.04 -9.09 8.78
C TRP A 411 3.77 -8.50 7.58
N ASN A 412 3.92 -9.26 6.50
CA ASN A 412 4.49 -8.78 5.25
C ASN A 412 3.71 -7.57 4.73
N LYS A 413 2.38 -7.51 4.92
CA LYS A 413 1.58 -6.37 4.50
C LYS A 413 1.94 -5.08 5.26
N ILE A 414 2.23 -5.17 6.56
CA ILE A 414 2.67 -4.03 7.40
C ILE A 414 3.94 -3.39 6.82
N PHE A 415 4.90 -4.21 6.39
CA PHE A 415 6.21 -3.76 5.91
C PHE A 415 6.28 -3.58 4.38
N VAL A 416 5.15 -3.48 3.70
CA VAL A 416 5.10 -3.14 2.26
C VAL A 416 4.83 -1.65 2.05
N ASN A 417 4.27 -0.95 3.03
CA ASN A 417 3.90 0.46 2.87
C ASN A 417 3.96 1.23 4.20
N ILE A 418 4.30 2.52 4.15
CA ILE A 418 4.30 3.41 5.31
C ILE A 418 2.92 3.53 5.98
N GLU A 419 1.85 3.59 5.19
CA GLU A 419 0.48 3.73 5.70
C GLU A 419 -0.05 2.45 6.37
N THR A 420 0.64 1.31 6.19
CA THR A 420 0.33 0.06 6.90
C THR A 420 1.15 -0.09 8.18
N ILE A 421 1.94 0.91 8.57
CA ILE A 421 2.61 0.93 9.86
C ILE A 421 1.63 1.47 10.92
N PRO A 422 1.41 0.73 12.02
CA PRO A 422 0.45 1.14 13.04
C PRO A 422 0.88 2.47 13.68
N GLN A 423 0.01 3.47 13.59
CA GLN A 423 0.12 4.70 14.38
C GLN A 423 -0.57 4.46 15.72
N SER A 424 0.21 4.49 16.78
CA SER A 424 -0.27 4.30 18.14
C SER A 424 -0.38 5.66 18.82
N HIS A 425 -1.57 6.01 19.33
CA HIS A 425 -1.78 7.28 20.02
C HIS A 425 -1.22 7.25 21.44
N LYS A 426 -1.40 6.15 22.18
CA LYS A 426 -0.90 6.00 23.55
C LYS A 426 0.54 5.53 23.62
N PHE A 427 0.93 4.55 22.80
CA PHE A 427 2.28 3.97 22.82
C PHE A 427 3.24 4.60 21.82
N GLY A 428 2.77 5.46 20.90
CA GLY A 428 3.64 6.09 19.91
C GLY A 428 4.80 6.85 20.55
N HIS A 429 4.50 7.65 21.57
CA HIS A 429 5.50 8.41 22.32
C HIS A 429 6.56 7.53 23.00
N PHE A 430 6.13 6.40 23.58
CA PHE A 430 7.05 5.43 24.17
C PHE A 430 7.98 4.84 23.11
N TRP A 431 7.42 4.36 22.00
CA TRP A 431 8.19 3.73 20.93
C TRP A 431 9.15 4.71 20.24
N ASN A 432 8.79 6.00 20.10
CA ASN A 432 9.68 7.06 19.62
C ASN A 432 11.00 7.08 20.39
N GLN A 433 10.92 7.15 21.73
CA GLN A 433 12.11 7.24 22.57
C GLN A 433 12.86 5.92 22.67
N ILE A 434 12.18 4.78 22.61
CA ILE A 434 12.83 3.47 22.61
C ILE A 434 13.59 3.20 21.29
N THR A 435 13.03 3.64 20.16
CA THR A 435 13.60 3.43 18.83
C THR A 435 14.48 4.58 18.35
N ASP A 436 14.57 5.70 19.08
CA ASP A 436 15.64 6.67 18.88
C ASP A 436 16.97 6.09 19.38
N LEU A 437 17.68 5.47 18.44
CA LEU A 437 18.96 4.85 18.67
C LEU A 437 20.13 5.85 18.69
N ASN A 438 19.90 7.16 18.53
CA ASN A 438 20.96 8.17 18.64
C ASN A 438 21.05 8.76 20.05
N SER A 439 19.93 8.83 20.76
CA SER A 439 19.86 9.31 22.15
C SER A 439 19.75 8.18 23.16
N THR A 440 20.22 8.41 24.37
CA THR A 440 19.96 7.56 25.56
C THR A 440 18.88 8.16 26.46
N GLU A 441 18.45 9.40 26.19
CA GLU A 441 17.52 10.08 27.06
C GLU A 441 16.12 9.44 27.01
N LEU A 442 15.49 9.42 28.19
CA LEU A 442 14.08 9.09 28.38
C LEU A 442 13.42 10.23 29.16
N ASP A 443 12.14 10.47 28.91
CA ASP A 443 11.31 11.26 29.81
C ASP A 443 10.62 10.38 30.86
N ASP A 444 9.97 11.05 31.81
CA ASP A 444 9.31 10.40 32.96
C ASP A 444 8.25 9.39 32.51
N ASN A 445 7.42 9.75 31.52
CA ASN A 445 6.35 8.88 31.05
C ASN A 445 6.89 7.60 30.42
N THR A 446 7.91 7.73 29.57
CA THR A 446 8.54 6.61 28.87
C THR A 446 9.31 5.72 29.83
N TYR A 447 10.07 6.30 30.76
CA TYR A 447 10.78 5.55 31.79
C TYR A 447 9.81 4.79 32.69
N ASN A 448 8.76 5.46 33.19
CA ASN A 448 7.76 4.83 34.06
C ASN A 448 7.10 3.65 33.37
N PHE A 449 6.69 3.80 32.11
CA PHE A 449 6.11 2.70 31.35
C PHE A 449 7.12 1.57 31.11
N LEU A 450 8.37 1.89 30.75
CA LEU A 450 9.44 0.90 30.53
C LEU A 450 9.67 0.02 31.77
N VAL A 451 9.71 0.62 32.96
CA VAL A 451 9.92 -0.12 34.20
C VAL A 451 8.73 -1.02 34.53
N VAL A 452 7.51 -0.58 34.25
CA VAL A 452 6.27 -1.35 34.45
C VAL A 452 6.21 -2.60 33.57
N ILE A 453 6.85 -2.58 32.39
CA ILE A 453 6.87 -3.73 31.45
C ILE A 453 8.23 -4.45 31.42
N TRP A 454 9.17 -4.10 32.29
CA TRP A 454 10.57 -4.53 32.18
C TRP A 454 10.73 -6.06 32.18
N ASN A 455 9.98 -6.76 33.04
CA ASN A 455 10.04 -8.23 33.07
C ASN A 455 9.59 -8.85 31.75
N THR A 456 8.56 -8.29 31.12
CA THR A 456 8.07 -8.72 29.80
C THR A 456 9.12 -8.48 28.72
N VAL A 457 9.79 -7.32 28.77
CA VAL A 457 10.89 -6.98 27.84
C VAL A 457 12.04 -7.99 27.96
N GLU A 458 12.45 -8.36 29.17
CA GLU A 458 13.52 -9.35 29.38
C GLU A 458 13.16 -10.74 28.85
N VAL A 459 11.95 -11.22 29.17
CA VAL A 459 11.44 -12.52 28.68
C VAL A 459 11.35 -12.52 27.16
N PHE A 460 10.84 -11.43 26.59
CA PHE A 460 10.72 -11.23 25.15
C PHE A 460 12.08 -11.32 24.45
N PHE A 461 13.08 -10.53 24.86
CA PHE A 461 14.39 -10.51 24.19
C PHE A 461 15.10 -11.85 24.31
N LYS A 462 15.01 -12.51 25.47
CA LYS A 462 15.54 -13.87 25.64
C LYS A 462 14.91 -14.83 24.63
N ARG A 463 13.59 -14.76 24.44
CA ARG A 463 12.88 -15.60 23.46
C ARG A 463 13.27 -15.24 22.03
N LEU A 464 13.29 -13.96 21.66
CA LEU A 464 13.71 -13.50 20.34
C LEU A 464 15.10 -14.04 19.95
N LEU A 465 16.08 -13.93 20.85
CA LEU A 465 17.44 -14.41 20.60
C LEU A 465 17.52 -15.93 20.41
N THR A 466 16.64 -16.72 21.04
CA THR A 466 16.58 -18.18 20.81
C THR A 466 16.02 -18.55 19.44
N HIS A 467 15.22 -17.68 18.81
CA HIS A 467 14.66 -17.90 17.48
C HIS A 467 15.55 -17.39 16.33
N LEU A 468 16.62 -16.67 16.65
CA LEU A 468 17.56 -16.12 15.67
C LEU A 468 18.86 -16.94 15.67
N PRO A 469 19.45 -17.26 14.50
CA PRO A 469 20.73 -17.96 14.44
C PRO A 469 21.80 -17.23 15.27
N VAL A 470 22.51 -17.94 16.16
CA VAL A 470 23.45 -17.35 17.14
C VAL A 470 24.53 -16.49 16.48
N GLN A 471 25.02 -16.89 15.30
CA GLN A 471 26.00 -16.15 14.51
C GLN A 471 25.37 -15.34 13.36
N GLY A 472 24.05 -15.16 13.39
CA GLY A 472 23.31 -14.41 12.38
C GLY A 472 23.31 -12.91 12.64
N GLU A 473 23.37 -12.10 11.58
CA GLU A 473 23.36 -10.63 11.67
C GLU A 473 22.16 -10.10 12.49
N LEU A 474 20.97 -10.64 12.27
CA LEU A 474 19.77 -10.23 13.03
C LEU A 474 19.89 -10.48 14.52
N ASN A 475 20.58 -11.56 14.92
CA ASN A 475 20.82 -11.85 16.34
C ASN A 475 21.71 -10.76 16.96
N VAL A 476 22.81 -10.41 16.29
CA VAL A 476 23.71 -9.32 16.71
C VAL A 476 22.96 -7.99 16.83
N LEU A 477 22.12 -7.66 15.86
CA LEU A 477 21.30 -6.44 15.90
C LEU A 477 20.31 -6.46 17.07
N ALA A 478 19.63 -7.58 17.32
CA ALA A 478 18.72 -7.73 18.46
C ALA A 478 19.44 -7.58 19.81
N GLN A 479 20.64 -8.14 19.96
CA GLN A 479 21.46 -7.96 21.16
C GLN A 479 21.85 -6.50 21.36
N LYS A 480 22.36 -5.84 20.32
CA LYS A 480 22.75 -4.42 20.38
C LYS A 480 21.56 -3.52 20.71
N PHE A 481 20.39 -3.79 20.15
CA PHE A 481 19.17 -3.07 20.47
C PHE A 481 18.80 -3.23 21.95
N TYR A 482 18.83 -4.46 22.47
CA TYR A 482 18.56 -4.72 23.89
C TYR A 482 19.55 -4.02 24.83
N ILE A 483 20.84 -4.04 24.48
CA ILE A 483 21.88 -3.28 25.21
C ILE A 483 21.52 -1.80 25.24
N ARG A 484 21.11 -1.23 24.10
CA ARG A 484 20.71 0.18 24.00
C ARG A 484 19.50 0.50 24.88
N THR A 485 18.50 -0.39 24.92
CA THR A 485 17.35 -0.25 25.83
C THR A 485 17.79 -0.26 27.30
N CYS A 486 18.73 -1.13 27.68
CA CYS A 486 19.32 -1.16 29.02
C CYS A 486 20.07 0.13 29.37
N GLU A 487 20.85 0.68 28.43
CA GLU A 487 21.57 1.95 28.61
C GLU A 487 20.62 3.11 28.88
N LYS A 488 19.55 3.25 28.07
CA LYS A 488 18.51 4.27 28.25
C LYS A 488 17.91 4.25 29.66
N LYS A 489 17.51 3.06 30.14
CA LYS A 489 16.98 2.87 31.50
C LYS A 489 17.98 3.28 32.57
N LYS A 490 19.23 2.80 32.48
CA LYS A 490 20.29 3.09 33.46
C LYS A 490 20.67 4.57 33.50
N GLU A 491 20.70 5.24 32.35
CA GLU A 491 21.03 6.66 32.27
C GLU A 491 19.95 7.51 32.94
N TYR A 492 18.68 7.21 32.69
CA TYR A 492 17.58 7.87 33.38
C TYR A 492 17.66 7.66 34.90
N GLU A 493 17.86 6.42 35.36
CA GLU A 493 18.02 6.09 36.78
C GLU A 493 19.16 6.88 37.43
N LYS A 494 20.31 6.95 36.75
CA LYS A 494 21.48 7.72 37.21
C LYS A 494 21.19 9.22 37.30
N LYS A 495 20.56 9.80 36.27
CA LYS A 495 20.23 11.24 36.19
C LYS A 495 19.25 11.63 37.30
N HIS A 496 18.32 10.75 37.66
CA HIS A 496 17.29 10.96 38.68
C HIS A 496 17.65 10.36 40.06
N GLN A 497 18.88 9.87 40.24
CA GLN A 497 19.38 9.31 41.51
C GLN A 497 18.52 8.14 42.05
N ILE A 498 17.90 7.39 41.14
CA ILE A 498 17.11 6.20 41.48
C ILE A 498 18.09 5.07 41.84
N THR A 499 18.13 4.73 43.13
CA THR A 499 19.16 3.85 43.71
C THR A 499 18.63 2.47 44.13
N SER A 500 17.31 2.29 44.21
CA SER A 500 16.67 1.01 44.50
C SER A 500 16.06 0.38 43.24
N LYS A 501 15.95 -0.96 43.21
CA LYS A 501 14.90 -1.58 42.40
C LYS A 501 13.58 -1.03 42.93
N CYS A 502 12.98 -0.06 42.24
CA CYS A 502 11.60 0.29 42.54
C CYS A 502 10.79 -1.01 42.44
N ASP A 503 10.10 -1.40 43.52
CA ASP A 503 9.08 -2.44 43.49
C ASP A 503 7.90 -1.90 42.66
N VAL A 504 8.10 -1.82 41.35
CA VAL A 504 7.08 -1.38 40.41
C VAL A 504 6.24 -2.59 40.08
N HIS A 505 4.94 -2.50 40.39
CA HIS A 505 3.97 -3.49 40.00
C HIS A 505 4.00 -3.66 38.48
N GLN A 506 4.39 -4.86 38.04
CA GLN A 506 4.47 -5.17 36.61
C GLN A 506 3.08 -5.35 36.04
N ILE A 507 2.82 -4.79 34.86
CA ILE A 507 1.56 -5.05 34.16
C ILE A 507 1.59 -6.51 33.64
N PRO A 508 0.55 -7.32 33.91
CA PRO A 508 0.45 -8.67 33.36
C PRO A 508 0.48 -8.65 31.83
N LEU A 509 1.10 -9.68 31.22
CA LEU A 509 1.27 -9.75 29.78
C LEU A 509 -0.05 -9.62 29.01
N HIS A 510 -1.12 -10.28 29.47
CA HIS A 510 -2.45 -10.19 28.86
C HIS A 510 -3.01 -8.77 28.87
N GLN A 511 -2.76 -8.03 29.95
CA GLN A 511 -3.20 -6.64 30.08
C GLN A 511 -2.40 -5.76 29.11
N LEU A 512 -1.08 -5.93 29.01
CA LEU A 512 -0.25 -5.22 28.04
C LEU A 512 -0.69 -5.51 26.60
N ALA A 513 -0.91 -6.77 26.25
CA ALA A 513 -1.37 -7.17 24.91
C ALA A 513 -2.74 -6.56 24.57
N TYR A 514 -3.68 -6.56 25.53
CA TYR A 514 -4.97 -5.91 25.36
C TYR A 514 -4.83 -4.40 25.15
N GLU A 515 -4.04 -3.70 25.98
CA GLU A 515 -3.89 -2.26 25.87
C GLU A 515 -3.27 -1.85 24.52
N MET A 516 -2.26 -2.59 24.05
CA MET A 516 -1.65 -2.36 22.73
C MET A 516 -2.65 -2.52 21.59
N LEU A 517 -3.41 -3.63 21.57
CA LEU A 517 -4.42 -3.86 20.53
C LEU A 517 -5.58 -2.86 20.62
N HIS A 518 -5.99 -2.51 21.83
CA HIS A 518 -7.04 -1.53 22.08
C HIS A 518 -6.65 -0.13 21.59
N ASP A 519 -5.42 0.31 21.86
CA ASP A 519 -4.93 1.61 21.38
C ASP A 519 -4.88 1.66 19.84
N LEU A 520 -4.47 0.57 19.18
CA LEU A 520 -4.55 0.50 17.72
C LEU A 520 -6.00 0.59 17.23
N ALA A 521 -6.92 -0.09 17.91
CA ALA A 521 -8.33 -0.15 17.54
C ALA A 521 -9.07 1.19 17.78
N GLU A 522 -8.59 2.06 18.67
CA GLU A 522 -9.22 3.36 18.96
C GLU A 522 -9.25 4.29 17.72
N CYS A 523 -8.33 4.12 16.78
CA CYS A 523 -8.29 4.90 15.53
C CYS A 523 -9.44 4.57 14.55
N TYR A 524 -10.38 3.68 14.91
CA TYR A 524 -11.46 3.25 14.01
C TYR A 524 -12.44 4.37 13.65
N THR A 525 -12.46 5.50 14.36
CA THR A 525 -13.25 6.68 13.97
C THR A 525 -12.50 7.64 13.07
N ASP A 526 -11.19 7.51 12.96
CA ASP A 526 -10.32 8.53 12.36
C ASP A 526 -10.13 8.28 10.88
N ASP A 527 -10.01 9.36 10.11
CA ASP A 527 -9.87 9.26 8.66
C ASP A 527 -8.49 8.75 8.26
N VAL A 528 -7.45 9.03 9.06
CA VAL A 528 -6.09 8.49 8.88
C VAL A 528 -6.04 7.00 9.23
N GLY A 529 -6.69 6.59 10.33
CA GLY A 529 -6.83 5.18 10.72
C GLY A 529 -7.57 4.32 9.69
N TYR A 530 -8.39 4.95 8.82
CA TYR A 530 -9.11 4.27 7.75
C TYR A 530 -8.21 3.51 6.78
N ALA A 531 -7.18 4.20 6.27
CA ALA A 531 -6.31 3.66 5.24
C ALA A 531 -5.49 2.50 5.79
N PHE A 532 -5.08 2.59 7.06
CA PHE A 532 -4.34 1.56 7.77
C PHE A 532 -5.11 0.23 7.82
N TRP A 533 -6.34 0.23 8.37
CA TRP A 533 -7.11 -1.00 8.57
C TRP A 533 -7.52 -1.66 7.25
N SER A 534 -8.07 -0.90 6.29
CA SER A 534 -8.45 -1.43 4.96
C SER A 534 -7.25 -1.99 4.20
N LYS A 535 -6.07 -1.33 4.26
CA LYS A 535 -4.86 -1.85 3.62
C LYS A 535 -4.31 -3.09 4.31
N LEU A 536 -4.37 -3.15 5.63
CA LEU A 536 -3.88 -4.29 6.41
C LEU A 536 -4.81 -5.51 6.28
N HIS A 537 -6.13 -5.31 6.27
CA HIS A 537 -7.15 -6.34 6.03
C HIS A 537 -6.93 -7.06 4.70
N LYS A 538 -6.43 -6.37 3.66
CA LYS A 538 -6.04 -6.98 2.38
C LYS A 538 -4.88 -7.99 2.49
N GLY A 539 -4.23 -8.12 3.65
CA GLY A 539 -3.28 -9.19 3.96
C GLY A 539 -3.92 -10.49 4.45
N VAL A 540 -5.21 -10.45 4.82
CA VAL A 540 -6.00 -11.65 5.14
C VAL A 540 -6.21 -12.45 3.86
N PRO A 541 -5.90 -13.76 3.84
CA PRO A 541 -6.08 -14.59 2.64
C PRO A 541 -7.53 -14.62 2.16
N ARG A 542 -7.75 -14.46 0.85
CA ARG A 542 -9.09 -14.42 0.22
C ARG A 542 -9.96 -15.66 0.47
N GLY A 543 -9.36 -16.80 0.84
CA GLY A 543 -10.06 -18.04 1.16
C GLY A 543 -10.19 -18.32 2.66
N TYR A 544 -9.80 -17.36 3.51
CA TYR A 544 -9.92 -17.51 4.95
C TYR A 544 -11.39 -17.66 5.35
N LYS A 545 -11.69 -18.68 6.15
CA LYS A 545 -13.00 -18.86 6.75
C LYS A 545 -12.91 -18.39 8.19
N SER A 546 -13.76 -17.45 8.55
CA SER A 546 -13.89 -16.95 9.93
C SER A 546 -14.01 -18.11 10.91
N SER A 547 -13.38 -17.97 12.07
CA SER A 547 -13.53 -18.92 13.16
C SER A 547 -14.86 -18.76 13.92
N GLU A 548 -15.71 -17.81 13.49
CA GLU A 548 -17.01 -17.45 14.09
C GLU A 548 -16.89 -16.82 15.49
N PHE A 549 -15.67 -16.58 15.95
CA PHE A 549 -15.34 -16.11 17.30
C PHE A 549 -15.93 -14.73 17.62
N PHE A 550 -16.00 -13.87 16.62
CA PHE A 550 -16.59 -12.54 16.75
C PHE A 550 -17.98 -12.46 16.08
N ARG A 551 -18.65 -13.59 15.77
CA ARG A 551 -19.94 -13.58 15.07
C ARG A 551 -20.96 -12.64 15.71
N GLU A 552 -21.11 -12.69 17.03
CA GLU A 552 -22.05 -11.83 17.75
C GLU A 552 -21.68 -10.34 17.59
N VAL A 553 -20.39 -10.01 17.58
CA VAL A 553 -19.92 -8.64 17.34
C VAL A 553 -20.24 -8.21 15.92
N THR A 554 -20.05 -9.08 14.92
CA THR A 554 -20.45 -8.84 13.52
C THR A 554 -21.95 -8.57 13.40
N GLU A 555 -22.79 -9.41 14.01
CA GLU A 555 -24.25 -9.24 14.01
C GLU A 555 -24.67 -7.92 14.67
N VAL A 556 -24.13 -7.60 15.85
CA VAL A 556 -24.41 -6.34 16.56
C VAL A 556 -23.92 -5.13 15.78
N THR A 557 -22.74 -5.22 15.13
CA THR A 557 -22.20 -4.13 14.32
C THR A 557 -23.12 -3.83 13.14
N VAL A 558 -23.62 -4.86 12.45
CA VAL A 558 -24.51 -4.72 11.29
C VAL A 558 -25.90 -4.24 11.71
N ASN A 559 -26.45 -4.76 12.81
CA ASN A 559 -27.85 -4.50 13.20
C ASN A 559 -28.03 -3.29 14.12
N CYS A 560 -27.04 -2.97 14.96
CA CYS A 560 -27.13 -1.97 16.02
C CYS A 560 -26.14 -0.80 15.85
N GLY A 561 -25.33 -0.81 14.79
CA GLY A 561 -24.39 0.27 14.47
C GLY A 561 -22.96 0.06 14.97
N SER A 562 -22.07 0.89 14.43
CA SER A 562 -20.63 0.83 14.60
C SER A 562 -20.18 1.07 16.05
N GLU A 563 -20.81 2.00 16.76
CA GLU A 563 -20.50 2.32 18.16
C GLU A 563 -20.78 1.14 19.09
N THR A 564 -21.99 0.57 18.98
CA THR A 564 -22.40 -0.61 19.76
C THR A 564 -21.53 -1.82 19.43
N GLY A 565 -21.28 -2.04 18.13
CA GLY A 565 -20.40 -3.09 17.64
C GLY A 565 -18.97 -2.97 18.19
N PHE A 566 -18.40 -1.76 18.17
CA PHE A 566 -17.06 -1.49 18.67
C PHE A 566 -16.95 -1.63 20.20
N ALA A 567 -17.96 -1.18 20.95
CA ALA A 567 -18.00 -1.38 22.39
C ALA A 567 -17.94 -2.89 22.73
N MET A 568 -18.77 -3.68 22.06
CA MET A 568 -18.77 -5.13 22.23
C MET A 568 -17.48 -5.80 21.76
N PHE A 569 -16.91 -5.34 20.65
CA PHE A 569 -15.62 -5.80 20.14
C PHE A 569 -14.53 -5.70 21.21
N LYS A 570 -14.43 -4.55 21.90
CA LYS A 570 -13.45 -4.35 22.98
C LYS A 570 -13.62 -5.35 24.12
N GLU A 571 -14.86 -5.57 24.55
CA GLU A 571 -15.17 -6.54 25.62
C GLU A 571 -14.78 -7.96 25.22
N ARG A 572 -15.15 -8.39 24.01
CA ARG A 572 -14.82 -9.72 23.50
C ARG A 572 -13.31 -9.89 23.31
N MET A 573 -12.63 -8.91 22.72
CA MET A 573 -11.18 -8.90 22.57
C MET A 573 -10.48 -9.09 23.92
N LYS A 574 -10.91 -8.38 24.98
CA LYS A 574 -10.35 -8.54 26.34
C LYS A 574 -10.52 -9.96 26.87
N GLN A 575 -11.72 -10.52 26.77
CA GLN A 575 -12.03 -11.89 27.19
C GLN A 575 -11.15 -12.90 26.45
N TYR A 576 -10.95 -12.68 25.16
CA TYR A 576 -10.19 -13.61 24.35
C TYR A 576 -8.70 -13.57 24.60
N ILE A 577 -8.11 -12.39 24.71
CA ILE A 577 -6.70 -12.26 25.07
C ILE A 577 -6.44 -13.01 26.39
N SER A 578 -7.34 -12.89 27.39
CA SER A 578 -7.18 -13.60 28.67
C SER A 578 -7.23 -15.13 28.58
N LEU A 579 -7.77 -15.69 27.49
CA LEU A 579 -7.83 -17.14 27.26
C LEU A 579 -6.58 -17.67 26.53
N VAL A 580 -5.80 -16.79 25.90
CA VAL A 580 -4.57 -17.16 25.19
C VAL A 580 -3.44 -17.36 26.21
N SER A 581 -2.69 -18.45 26.09
CA SER A 581 -1.53 -18.67 26.97
C SER A 581 -0.45 -17.60 26.78
N GLU A 582 0.28 -17.25 27.84
CA GLU A 582 1.35 -16.25 27.77
C GLU A 582 2.44 -16.61 26.75
N GLN A 583 2.74 -17.90 26.61
CA GLN A 583 3.72 -18.39 25.65
C GLN A 583 3.31 -18.06 24.21
N VAL A 584 2.04 -18.26 23.87
CA VAL A 584 1.50 -17.95 22.54
C VAL A 584 1.54 -16.44 22.26
N LEU A 585 1.24 -15.61 23.27
CA LEU A 585 1.35 -14.15 23.14
C LEU A 585 2.80 -13.70 22.92
N ILE A 586 3.75 -14.25 23.66
CA ILE A 586 5.18 -13.95 23.48
C ILE A 586 5.65 -14.38 22.10
N ASP A 587 5.32 -15.60 21.66
CA ASP A 587 5.74 -16.11 20.36
C ASP A 587 5.16 -15.27 19.20
N ALA A 588 3.91 -14.80 19.32
CA ALA A 588 3.32 -13.85 18.36
C ALA A 588 4.09 -12.52 18.29
N MET A 589 4.42 -11.92 19.45
CA MET A 589 5.20 -10.68 19.50
C MET A 589 6.61 -10.88 18.94
N VAL A 590 7.26 -12.01 19.25
CA VAL A 590 8.60 -12.36 18.74
C VAL A 590 8.58 -12.48 17.22
N ASN A 591 7.58 -13.14 16.65
CA ASN A 591 7.45 -13.25 15.20
C ASN A 591 7.26 -11.87 14.55
N TYR A 592 6.39 -11.04 15.11
CA TYR A 592 6.17 -9.67 14.61
C TYR A 592 7.45 -8.83 14.68
N ILE A 593 8.13 -8.79 15.82
CA ILE A 593 9.34 -7.98 16.00
C ILE A 593 10.51 -8.53 15.19
N ARG A 594 10.64 -9.85 15.02
CA ARG A 594 11.62 -10.44 14.12
C ARG A 594 11.51 -9.89 12.70
N GLN A 595 10.29 -9.71 12.19
CA GLN A 595 10.07 -9.08 10.90
C GLN A 595 10.55 -7.62 10.88
N ILE A 596 10.29 -6.85 11.95
CA ILE A 596 10.82 -5.48 12.08
C ILE A 596 12.34 -5.47 11.97
N PHE A 597 13.05 -6.34 12.71
CA PHE A 597 14.50 -6.43 12.64
C PHE A 597 15.00 -6.81 11.25
N TYR A 598 14.36 -7.77 10.60
CA TYR A 598 14.68 -8.16 9.22
C TYR A 598 14.53 -6.98 8.26
N PHE A 599 13.43 -6.23 8.37
CA PHE A 599 13.14 -5.11 7.49
C PHE A 599 13.94 -3.86 7.80
N ALA A 600 14.34 -3.62 9.04
CA ALA A 600 15.13 -2.44 9.43
C ALA A 600 16.64 -2.72 9.50
N ARG A 601 17.11 -3.89 9.04
CA ARG A 601 18.47 -4.40 9.30
C ARG A 601 19.59 -3.42 8.96
N ASP A 602 19.51 -2.76 7.80
CA ASP A 602 20.59 -1.89 7.31
C ASP A 602 20.73 -0.64 8.18
N ILE A 603 19.60 -0.14 8.67
CA ILE A 603 19.55 1.05 9.51
C ILE A 603 19.89 0.72 10.94
N LEU A 604 19.37 -0.38 11.46
CA LEU A 604 19.78 -0.90 12.77
C LEU A 604 21.30 -1.13 12.79
N LYS A 605 21.87 -1.66 11.71
CA LYS A 605 23.32 -1.83 11.58
C LYS A 605 24.06 -0.51 11.63
N SER A 606 23.63 0.49 10.85
CA SER A 606 24.21 1.84 10.86
C SER A 606 24.10 2.52 12.23
N LYS A 607 22.91 2.49 12.84
CA LYS A 607 22.57 3.18 14.08
C LYS A 607 23.08 2.48 15.34
N LEU A 608 23.36 1.18 15.29
CA LEU A 608 23.89 0.41 16.42
C LEU A 608 25.36 0.04 16.24
N ASP A 609 26.04 0.54 15.21
CA ASP A 609 27.43 0.18 14.93
C ASP A 609 28.35 0.51 16.12
N TYR A 610 28.12 1.68 16.73
CA TYR A 610 28.88 2.17 17.89
C TYR A 610 28.57 1.41 19.20
N VAL A 611 27.46 0.67 19.27
CA VAL A 611 27.08 -0.09 20.46
C VAL A 611 28.00 -1.30 20.56
N LYS A 612 28.89 -1.28 21.57
CA LYS A 612 29.81 -2.39 21.84
C LYS A 612 29.05 -3.52 22.51
N MET A 613 29.15 -4.72 21.95
CA MET A 613 28.81 -5.92 22.71
C MET A 613 29.85 -6.08 23.82
N PRO A 614 29.45 -6.34 25.07
CA PRO A 614 30.39 -6.83 26.07
C PRO A 614 31.12 -8.04 25.47
N GLU A 615 32.44 -8.13 25.64
CA GLU A 615 33.11 -9.40 25.38
C GLU A 615 32.38 -10.46 26.21
N LEU A 616 31.68 -11.36 25.51
CA LEU A 616 31.21 -12.58 26.15
C LEU A 616 32.49 -13.27 26.60
N ASP A 617 32.74 -13.30 27.90
CA ASP A 617 33.59 -14.31 28.50
C ASP A 617 32.99 -15.66 28.09
N LEU A 618 33.44 -16.16 26.94
CA LEU A 618 33.21 -17.51 26.45
C LEU A 618 34.19 -18.40 27.21
N ASP A 619 33.90 -18.61 28.49
CA ASP A 619 34.38 -19.76 29.27
C ASP A 619 33.21 -20.68 29.59
#